data_AF-A0A3E0Q6R7-F1
#
_entry.id   AF-A0A3E0Q6R7-F1
#
_cell.length_a   1.000
_cell.length_b   1.000
_cell.length_c   1.000
_cell.angle_alpha   90.00
_cell.angle_beta   90.00
_cell.angle_gamma   90.00
#
_symmetry.space_group_name_H-M   'P 1'
#
loop_
_entity.id
_entity.type
_entity.pdbx_description
1 polymer ?
#
loop_
_entity_poly.entity_id
_entity_poly.type
_entity_poly.pdbx_seq_one_letter_code
_entity_poly.pdbx_strand_id
1 'polypeptide(L)'
;MSLIPFNLEEPFMKQTEIDRAVARTTGESRRTIAGRGFSLDRPSPPTAASLEVGLDCPGCGHPVPLHSDTNTQPWNEAECERCDAVYDVAPGELTVIERAAVCA
;
A
#
# COMPACT_ATOMS: atom_id res chain seq x y z
N MET A 1 -12.33 21.21 -8.37
CA MET A 1 -11.76 19.96 -7.83
C MET A 1 -12.64 18.82 -8.32
N SER A 2 -12.24 18.16 -9.41
CA SER A 2 -13.01 17.05 -9.99
C SER A 2 -12.66 15.76 -9.28
N LEU A 3 -13.67 15.11 -8.70
CA LEU A 3 -13.61 13.73 -8.22
C LEU A 3 -13.60 12.82 -9.45
N ILE A 4 -12.54 12.04 -9.64
CA ILE A 4 -12.51 10.97 -10.64
C ILE A 4 -13.46 9.87 -10.14
N PRO A 5 -14.51 9.49 -10.88
CA PRO A 5 -15.24 8.29 -10.54
C PRO A 5 -14.36 7.08 -10.87
N PHE A 6 -13.84 6.41 -9.84
CA PHE A 6 -13.32 5.04 -9.94
C PHE A 6 -14.50 4.13 -10.32
N ASN A 7 -14.80 4.04 -11.60
CA ASN A 7 -15.68 3.03 -12.13
C ASN A 7 -15.07 2.50 -13.43
N LEU A 8 -13.99 1.75 -13.27
CA LEU A 8 -13.61 0.75 -14.25
C LEU A 8 -14.18 -0.56 -13.70
N GLU A 9 -15.40 -0.88 -14.11
CA GLU A 9 -15.85 -2.26 -14.14
C GLU A 9 -14.90 -3.00 -15.10
N GLU A 10 -13.74 -3.39 -14.59
CA GLU A 10 -12.85 -4.29 -15.30
C GLU A 10 -13.68 -5.52 -15.65
N PRO A 11 -13.82 -5.89 -16.93
CA PRO A 11 -14.56 -7.09 -17.28
C PRO A 11 -13.87 -8.24 -16.56
N PHE A 12 -14.56 -8.81 -15.57
CA PHE A 12 -14.09 -9.96 -14.81
C PHE A 12 -14.04 -11.13 -15.79
N MET A 13 -12.94 -11.21 -16.54
CA MET A 13 -12.72 -12.26 -17.51
C MET A 13 -12.41 -13.53 -16.73
N LYS A 14 -13.20 -14.58 -16.97
CA LYS A 14 -12.97 -15.85 -16.29
C LYS A 14 -11.67 -16.46 -16.82
N GLN A 15 -10.96 -17.20 -15.98
CA GLN A 15 -9.73 -17.90 -16.37
C GLN A 15 -9.88 -18.72 -17.67
N THR A 16 -11.05 -19.34 -17.85
CA THR A 16 -11.38 -20.13 -19.05
C THR A 16 -11.43 -19.30 -20.33
N GLU A 17 -11.74 -18.01 -20.25
CA GLU A 17 -11.75 -17.07 -21.37
C GLU A 17 -10.35 -16.56 -21.69
N ILE A 18 -9.53 -16.30 -20.66
CA ILE A 18 -8.09 -16.00 -20.79
C ILE A 18 -7.41 -17.15 -21.53
N ASP A 19 -7.60 -18.39 -21.06
CA ASP A 19 -7.01 -19.57 -21.69
C ASP A 19 -7.45 -19.74 -23.14
N ARG A 20 -8.71 -19.41 -23.45
CA ARG A 20 -9.27 -19.49 -24.80
C ARG A 20 -8.76 -18.37 -25.71
N ALA A 21 -8.48 -17.19 -25.18
CA ALA A 21 -7.89 -16.08 -25.92
C ALA A 21 -6.43 -16.41 -26.26
N VAL A 22 -5.65 -16.84 -25.26
CA VAL A 22 -4.24 -17.22 -25.44
C VAL A 22 -4.11 -18.37 -26.44
N ALA A 23 -4.91 -19.44 -26.30
CA ALA A 23 -4.89 -20.57 -27.23
C ALA A 23 -5.20 -20.18 -28.68
N ARG A 24 -6.12 -19.21 -28.89
CA ARG A 24 -6.45 -18.70 -30.24
C ARG A 24 -5.32 -17.90 -30.86
N THR A 25 -4.58 -17.14 -30.04
CA THR A 25 -3.47 -16.31 -30.51
C THR A 25 -2.21 -17.13 -30.76
N THR A 26 -1.90 -18.12 -29.89
CA THR A 26 -0.67 -18.91 -29.97
C THR A 26 -0.80 -20.18 -30.81
N GLY A 27 -2.03 -20.65 -31.05
CA GLY A 27 -2.27 -21.95 -31.70
C GLY A 27 -2.00 -23.16 -30.79
N GLU A 28 -1.62 -22.95 -29.53
CA GLU A 28 -1.43 -24.03 -28.56
C GLU A 28 -2.77 -24.57 -28.03
N SER A 29 -2.75 -25.82 -27.53
CA SER A 29 -3.93 -26.42 -26.93
C SER A 29 -4.30 -25.75 -25.60
N ARG A 30 -5.60 -25.68 -25.28
CA ARG A 30 -6.10 -25.14 -24.00
C ARG A 30 -5.50 -25.85 -22.78
N ARG A 31 -5.21 -27.16 -22.89
CA ARG A 31 -4.59 -27.95 -21.81
C ARG A 31 -3.15 -27.51 -21.57
N THR A 32 -2.41 -27.18 -22.63
CA THR A 32 -1.05 -26.66 -22.54
C THR A 32 -1.05 -25.28 -21.89
N ILE A 33 -1.95 -24.39 -22.32
CA ILE A 33 -2.09 -23.04 -21.77
C ILE A 33 -2.49 -23.05 -20.29
N ALA A 34 -3.48 -23.86 -19.90
CA ALA A 34 -3.91 -23.98 -18.51
C ALA A 34 -2.77 -24.46 -17.59
N GLY A 35 -1.87 -25.32 -18.08
CA GLY A 35 -0.69 -25.76 -17.34
C GLY A 35 0.38 -24.69 -17.15
N ARG A 36 0.33 -23.59 -17.92
CA ARG A 36 1.29 -22.47 -17.84
C ARG A 36 0.83 -21.31 -16.95
N GLY A 37 -0.45 -21.27 -16.56
CA GLY A 37 -0.95 -20.33 -15.55
C GLY A 37 -1.05 -18.86 -16.00
N PHE A 38 -1.39 -18.60 -17.26
CA PHE A 38 -1.59 -17.23 -17.76
C PHE A 38 -2.65 -16.48 -16.97
N SER A 39 -2.41 -15.20 -16.69
CA SER A 39 -3.35 -14.32 -15.99
C SER A 39 -3.34 -12.95 -16.66
N LEU A 40 -4.40 -12.16 -16.46
CA LEU A 40 -4.37 -10.75 -16.83
C LEU A 40 -3.36 -10.03 -15.95
N ASP A 41 -2.55 -9.17 -16.57
CA ASP A 41 -1.69 -8.25 -15.83
C ASP A 41 -2.61 -7.29 -15.08
N ARG A 42 -2.67 -7.46 -13.75
CA ARG A 42 -3.36 -6.50 -12.90
C ARG A 42 -2.34 -5.43 -12.57
N PRO A 43 -2.66 -4.14 -12.76
CA PRO A 43 -1.79 -3.11 -12.23
C PRO A 43 -1.59 -3.43 -10.74
N SER A 44 -0.34 -3.68 -10.34
CA SER A 44 -0.01 -3.74 -8.94
C SER A 44 -0.56 -2.44 -8.35
N PRO A 45 -1.29 -2.48 -7.22
CA PRO A 45 -1.55 -1.24 -6.51
C PRO A 45 -0.19 -0.55 -6.36
N PRO A 46 -0.11 0.79 -6.52
CA PRO A 46 1.12 1.50 -6.18
C PRO A 46 1.54 0.95 -4.83
N THR A 47 2.78 0.45 -4.73
CA THR A 47 3.35 -0.06 -3.47
C THR A 47 2.88 0.90 -2.41
N ALA A 48 1.98 0.43 -1.53
CA ALA A 48 1.33 1.30 -0.58
C ALA A 48 2.45 2.10 0.07
N ALA A 49 2.40 3.44 -0.05
CA ALA A 49 3.25 4.29 0.76
C ALA A 49 3.24 3.66 2.15
N SER A 50 4.40 3.39 2.73
CA SER A 50 4.43 2.66 4.00
C SER A 50 3.72 3.55 5.01
N LEU A 51 2.45 3.24 5.25
CA LEU A 51 1.58 4.03 6.10
C LEU A 51 2.04 3.72 7.51
N GLU A 52 2.57 4.74 8.17
CA GLU A 52 3.01 4.65 9.55
C GLU A 52 2.06 5.43 10.44
N VAL A 53 1.96 5.01 11.69
CA VAL A 53 1.27 5.79 12.71
C VAL A 53 2.26 6.83 13.22
N GLY A 54 1.83 8.08 13.30
CA GLY A 54 2.65 9.18 13.76
C GLY A 54 1.81 10.31 14.36
N LEU A 55 2.45 11.39 14.73
CA LEU A 55 1.82 12.61 15.23
C LEU A 55 2.54 13.83 14.65
N ASP A 56 1.86 14.96 14.61
CA ASP A 56 2.53 16.23 14.35
C ASP A 56 3.25 16.71 15.61
N CYS A 57 4.54 17.00 15.51
CA CYS A 57 5.33 17.52 16.63
C CYS A 57 4.71 18.83 17.17
N PRO A 58 4.35 18.92 18.46
CA PRO A 58 3.77 20.15 19.03
C PRO A 58 4.68 21.38 18.93
N GLY A 59 6.00 21.17 18.90
CA GLY A 59 6.99 22.25 18.84
C GLY A 59 7.22 22.83 17.45
N CYS A 60 7.21 22.01 16.39
CA CYS A 60 7.55 22.47 15.03
C CYS A 60 6.57 22.07 13.93
N GLY A 61 5.52 21.30 14.25
CA GLY A 61 4.54 20.80 13.30
C GLY A 61 5.09 19.78 12.30
N HIS A 62 6.28 19.23 12.54
CA HIS A 62 6.84 18.19 11.69
C HIS A 62 6.22 16.82 12.05
N PRO A 63 5.80 15.99 11.07
CA PRO A 63 5.30 14.66 11.35
C PRO A 63 6.41 13.78 11.94
N VAL A 64 6.09 13.10 13.04
CA VAL A 64 6.99 12.21 13.78
C VAL A 64 6.45 10.79 13.66
N PRO A 65 7.20 9.85 13.05
CA PRO A 65 6.82 8.45 13.03
C PRO A 65 6.95 7.83 14.42
N LEU A 66 5.94 7.03 14.80
CA LEU A 66 6.02 6.18 15.97
C LEU A 66 6.56 4.82 15.52
N HIS A 67 7.81 4.53 15.86
CA HIS A 67 8.46 3.30 15.43
C HIS A 67 7.86 2.07 16.12
N SER A 68 7.23 1.21 15.32
CA SER A 68 6.63 -0.07 15.72
C SER A 68 7.65 -1.21 15.72
N ASP A 69 8.86 -1.00 16.20
CA ASP A 69 9.85 -2.07 16.27
C ASP A 69 9.51 -3.12 17.35
N THR A 70 8.57 -2.81 18.24
CA THR A 70 8.04 -3.77 19.21
C THR A 70 6.53 -3.85 19.13
N ASN A 71 5.99 -4.96 18.64
CA ASN A 71 4.55 -5.32 18.59
C ASN A 71 3.91 -5.47 20.01
N THR A 72 4.49 -4.83 21.03
CA THR A 72 4.25 -5.11 22.45
C THR A 72 4.39 -3.88 23.36
N GLN A 73 4.46 -2.66 22.85
CA GLN A 73 4.35 -1.46 23.70
C GLN A 73 3.27 -0.50 23.22
N PRO A 74 2.50 0.12 24.13
CA PRO A 74 1.68 1.26 23.77
C PRO A 74 2.58 2.44 23.39
N TRP A 75 2.21 3.14 22.31
CA TRP A 75 2.83 4.38 21.84
C TRP A 75 2.64 5.46 22.90
N ASN A 76 3.52 5.51 23.88
CA ASN A 76 3.40 6.47 24.99
C ASN A 76 4.25 7.71 24.75
N GLU A 77 5.33 7.59 23.97
CA GLU A 77 6.31 8.65 23.78
C GLU A 77 6.68 8.78 22.30
N ALA A 78 6.86 10.02 21.86
CA ALA A 78 7.31 10.39 20.53
C ALA A 78 8.52 11.32 20.62
N GLU A 79 9.56 11.01 19.87
CA GLU A 79 10.76 11.84 19.79
C GLU A 79 10.80 12.59 18.47
N CYS A 80 10.91 13.92 18.53
CA CYS A 80 11.08 14.74 17.34
C CYS A 80 12.56 15.07 17.11
N GLU A 81 13.19 14.50 16.08
CA GLU A 81 14.59 14.76 15.72
C GLU A 81 14.89 16.24 15.45
N ARG A 82 13.89 17.03 15.04
CA ARG A 82 14.06 18.46 14.74
C ARG A 82 14.05 19.34 15.99
N CYS A 83 13.24 18.98 16.97
CA CYS A 83 13.13 19.71 18.24
C CYS A 83 14.04 19.14 19.32
N ASP A 84 14.60 17.94 19.09
CA ASP A 84 15.35 17.17 20.10
C ASP A 84 14.56 17.04 21.40
N ALA A 85 13.26 16.75 21.26
CA ALA A 85 12.29 16.76 22.36
C ALA A 85 11.39 15.54 22.30
N VAL A 86 11.10 15.00 23.48
CA VAL A 86 10.19 13.86 23.70
C VAL A 86 8.85 14.37 24.19
N TYR A 87 7.77 13.87 23.60
CA TYR A 87 6.40 14.22 23.94
C TYR A 87 5.61 12.98 24.33
N ASP A 88 4.76 13.10 25.35
CA ASP A 88 3.76 12.08 25.68
C ASP A 88 2.71 12.00 24.58
N VAL A 89 2.33 10.79 24.19
CA VAL A 89 1.38 10.53 23.11
C VAL A 89 0.06 10.02 23.68
N ALA A 90 -1.01 10.79 23.52
CA ALA A 90 -2.35 10.32 23.84
C ALA A 90 -2.94 9.54 22.63
N PRO A 91 -3.72 8.45 22.84
CA PRO A 91 -4.30 7.66 21.74
C PRO A 91 -5.18 8.45 20.76
N GLY A 92 -5.68 9.62 21.16
CA GLY A 92 -6.50 10.52 20.33
C GLY A 92 -5.72 11.47 19.42
N GLU A 93 -4.38 11.50 19.54
CA GLU A 93 -3.49 12.42 18.81
C GLU A 93 -2.76 11.72 17.65
N LEU A 94 -3.08 10.44 17.42
CA LEU A 94 -2.47 9.61 16.39
C LEU A 94 -3.04 9.94 15.01
N THR A 95 -2.14 10.05 14.03
CA THR A 95 -2.44 10.30 12.62
C THR A 95 -1.75 9.25 11.74
N VAL A 96 -2.26 9.07 10.52
CA VAL A 96 -1.60 8.24 9.51
C VAL A 96 -0.68 9.14 8.70
N ILE A 97 0.61 8.83 8.73
CA ILE A 97 1.63 9.55 7.96
C ILE A 97 2.16 8.67 6.83
N GLU A 98 2.51 9.30 5.71
CA GLU A 98 3.16 8.62 4.60
C GLU A 98 4.66 8.59 4.85
N ARG A 99 5.23 7.39 4.99
CA ARG A 99 6.69 7.26 4.94
C ARG A 99 7.13 7.31 3.49
N ALA A 100 8.01 8.27 3.20
CA ALA A 100 8.72 8.29 1.93
C ALA A 100 9.46 6.96 1.77
N ALA A 101 9.13 6.20 0.72
CA ALA A 101 9.87 5.01 0.39
C ALA A 101 11.34 5.40 0.19
N VAL A 102 12.21 4.94 1.08
CA VAL A 102 13.65 5.03 0.87
C VAL A 102 13.95 4.06 -0.25
N CYS A 103 14.22 4.58 -1.45
CA CYS A 103 14.79 3.79 -2.53
C CYS A 103 16.17 3.29 -2.06
N ALA A 104 16.26 2.00 -1.71
CA ALA A 104 17.52 1.30 -1.49
C ALA A 104 18.13 0.87 -2.83
#